data_AF-Q4SMM7-F1
#
_entry.id   AF-Q4SMM7-F1
#
_cell.length_a   1.000
_cell.length_b   1.000
_cell.length_c   1.000
_cell.angle_alpha   90.00
_cell.angle_beta   90.00
_cell.angle_gamma   90.00
#
_symmetry.space_group_name_H-M   'P 1'
#
loop_
_entity.id
_entity.type
_entity.pdbx_description
1 polymer ?
#
loop_
_entity_poly.entity_id
_entity_poly.type
_entity_poly.pdbx_seq_one_letter_code
_entity_poly.pdbx_strand_id
1 'polypeptide(L)'
;MRVYLVLLCLPLLQPEGRVRPDSAGCSSPEALRMAEEALEQVNQDRTDGYILSLNRLYDISHTPETEGGALVYKLSIDVMETECHIISRKPWKQCEVKSIAKAPVYGECEMSIYVDSEVKLQSYTCALREVPATAILDQCPDCPTADDVNTPVVKDTANLSLQKFNKKSSQTNYFRLENVTRASSQWVDGPAYFVEFTIVETVCSKKTDPGEVKNCPPMDCRFTRRGFCFGSHVTANDGFPQQNVEVKCEIFNSQGQAHAEAGSKDVGQQPTADPAVSCARSSRGTVVNQPAPVRSSPAARSCPSPHRHNIGISNLGF
;
A
#
# COMPACT_ATOMS: atom_id res chain seq x y z
N MET A 1 37.14 -75.86 -32.70
CA MET A 1 36.21 -74.80 -33.11
C MET A 1 34.92 -74.93 -32.31
N ARG A 2 34.68 -74.03 -31.36
CA ARG A 2 33.36 -73.81 -30.76
C ARG A 2 33.16 -72.30 -30.68
N VAL A 3 32.18 -71.82 -31.44
CA VAL A 3 31.82 -70.41 -31.59
C VAL A 3 31.02 -70.01 -30.35
N TYR A 4 31.47 -68.97 -29.64
CA TYR A 4 30.74 -68.38 -28.52
C TYR A 4 29.84 -67.25 -29.06
N LEU A 5 28.53 -67.38 -28.81
CA LEU A 5 27.53 -66.35 -29.08
C LEU A 5 27.58 -65.32 -27.96
N VAL A 6 28.16 -64.15 -28.25
CA VAL A 6 28.13 -62.99 -27.34
C VAL A 6 26.87 -62.19 -27.63
N LEU A 7 25.87 -62.32 -26.75
CA LEU A 7 24.67 -61.48 -26.74
C LEU A 7 25.01 -60.10 -26.18
N LEU A 8 25.18 -59.13 -27.06
CA LEU A 8 25.30 -57.71 -26.75
C LEU A 8 23.94 -57.18 -26.24
N CYS A 9 23.83 -57.00 -24.92
CA CYS A 9 22.72 -56.29 -24.30
C CYS A 9 22.98 -54.78 -24.44
N LEU A 10 22.31 -54.13 -25.39
CA LEU A 10 22.29 -52.68 -25.52
C LEU A 10 21.45 -52.08 -24.39
N PRO A 11 21.97 -51.15 -23.57
CA PRO A 11 21.16 -50.47 -22.59
C PRO A 11 20.21 -49.54 -23.34
N LEU A 12 18.91 -49.81 -23.25
CA LEU A 12 17.88 -48.83 -23.59
C LEU A 12 18.03 -47.67 -22.60
N LEU A 13 18.60 -46.55 -23.05
CA LEU A 13 18.45 -45.28 -22.35
C LEU A 13 16.96 -44.94 -22.37
N GLN A 14 16.28 -45.18 -21.25
CA GLN A 14 15.02 -44.51 -20.99
C GLN A 14 15.34 -43.02 -20.83
N PRO A 15 14.61 -42.10 -21.51
CA PRO A 15 14.74 -40.70 -21.19
C PRO A 15 14.41 -40.55 -19.71
N GLU A 16 15.36 -40.01 -18.94
CA GLU A 16 15.10 -39.56 -17.58
C GLU A 16 13.80 -38.77 -17.62
N GLY A 17 12.81 -39.23 -16.85
CA GLY A 17 11.57 -38.50 -16.68
C GLY A 17 11.94 -37.06 -16.37
N ARG A 18 11.35 -36.11 -17.10
CA ARG A 18 11.44 -34.68 -16.76
C ARG A 18 11.19 -34.59 -15.26
N VAL A 19 12.23 -34.23 -14.52
CA VAL A 19 12.10 -33.82 -13.13
C VAL A 19 11.04 -32.74 -13.16
N ARG A 20 9.83 -33.06 -12.69
CA ARG A 20 8.84 -32.02 -12.36
C ARG A 20 9.60 -31.03 -11.49
N PRO A 21 9.58 -29.72 -11.78
CA PRO A 21 10.20 -28.77 -10.86
C PRO A 21 9.59 -29.07 -9.50
N ASP A 22 10.40 -29.59 -8.57
CA ASP A 22 9.99 -29.79 -7.20
C ASP A 22 9.38 -28.46 -6.76
N SER A 23 8.14 -28.50 -6.27
CA SER A 23 7.38 -27.30 -5.94
C SER A 23 8.26 -26.40 -5.09
N ALA A 24 8.75 -25.31 -5.68
CA ALA A 24 9.72 -24.46 -5.05
C ALA A 24 9.08 -23.92 -3.77
N GLY A 25 9.58 -24.36 -2.61
CA GLY A 25 9.02 -23.97 -1.30
C GLY A 25 9.08 -22.46 -1.08
N CYS A 26 8.50 -21.96 0.01
CA CYS A 26 8.45 -20.52 0.29
C CYS A 26 9.84 -19.85 0.40
N SER A 27 10.89 -20.64 0.66
CA SER A 27 12.28 -20.17 0.74
C SER A 27 12.98 -20.06 -0.63
N SER A 28 12.32 -20.45 -1.72
CA SER A 28 12.94 -20.36 -3.05
C SER A 28 13.00 -18.90 -3.54
N PRO A 29 14.11 -18.49 -4.18
CA PRO A 29 14.22 -17.13 -4.75
C PRO A 29 13.11 -16.81 -5.74
N GLU A 30 12.66 -17.81 -6.49
CA GLU A 30 11.58 -17.66 -7.47
C GLU A 30 10.23 -17.44 -6.81
N ALA A 31 9.89 -18.18 -5.74
CA ALA A 31 8.65 -17.94 -5.00
C ALA A 31 8.62 -16.56 -4.33
N LEU A 32 9.77 -16.11 -3.80
CA LEU A 32 9.90 -14.77 -3.25
C LEU A 32 9.76 -13.68 -4.32
N ARG A 33 10.39 -13.86 -5.49
CA ARG A 33 10.23 -12.95 -6.64
C ARG A 33 8.77 -12.82 -7.07
N MET A 34 8.07 -13.96 -7.20
CA MET A 34 6.64 -13.98 -7.52
C MET A 34 5.80 -13.20 -6.50
N ALA A 35 6.07 -13.38 -5.20
CA ALA A 35 5.38 -12.65 -4.14
C ALA A 35 5.64 -11.14 -4.19
N GLU A 36 6.89 -10.72 -4.42
CA GLU A 36 7.24 -9.30 -4.51
C GLU A 36 6.61 -8.61 -5.74
N GLU A 37 6.66 -9.23 -6.91
CA GLU A 37 6.07 -8.69 -8.15
C GLU A 37 4.54 -8.65 -8.08
N ALA A 38 3.92 -9.65 -7.45
CA ALA A 38 2.49 -9.67 -7.25
C ALA A 38 2.04 -8.59 -6.26
N LEU A 39 2.77 -8.39 -5.15
CA LEU A 39 2.49 -7.31 -4.20
C LEU A 39 2.63 -5.92 -4.83
N GLU A 40 3.63 -5.73 -5.69
CA GLU A 40 3.80 -4.48 -6.44
C GLU A 40 2.55 -4.20 -7.31
N GLN A 41 2.03 -5.21 -8.01
CA GLN A 41 0.78 -5.09 -8.77
C GLN A 41 -0.45 -4.83 -7.89
N VAL A 42 -0.52 -5.41 -6.68
CA VAL A 42 -1.58 -5.11 -5.70
C VAL A 42 -1.55 -3.63 -5.32
N ASN A 43 -0.37 -3.09 -4.98
CA ASN A 43 -0.21 -1.67 -4.62
C ASN A 43 -0.51 -0.74 -5.81
N GLN A 44 -0.28 -1.17 -7.05
CA GLN A 44 -0.63 -0.41 -8.24
C GLN A 44 -2.14 -0.44 -8.55
N ASP A 45 -2.82 -1.55 -8.27
CA ASP A 45 -4.25 -1.73 -8.49
C ASP A 45 -5.10 -0.96 -7.47
N ARG A 46 -4.66 -0.93 -6.21
CA ARG A 46 -5.35 -0.23 -5.12
C ARG A 46 -5.47 1.28 -5.38
N THR A 47 -6.56 1.84 -4.88
CA THR A 47 -6.90 3.28 -5.02
C THR A 47 -6.97 4.02 -3.69
N ASP A 48 -6.95 3.29 -2.57
CA ASP A 48 -7.11 3.85 -1.22
C ASP A 48 -6.18 3.18 -0.19
N GLY A 49 -5.91 3.93 0.87
CA GLY A 49 -5.04 3.56 1.97
C GLY A 49 -3.56 3.70 1.64
N TYR A 50 -2.76 2.85 2.26
CA TYR A 50 -1.30 2.95 2.27
C TYR A 50 -0.65 1.80 1.51
N ILE A 51 0.53 2.04 0.98
CA ILE A 51 1.35 1.04 0.29
C ILE A 51 1.71 -0.07 1.30
N LEU A 52 1.56 -1.31 0.88
CA LEU A 52 1.89 -2.49 1.69
C LEU A 52 3.30 -2.97 1.36
N SER A 53 4.06 -3.32 2.39
CA SER A 53 5.34 -4.03 2.27
C SER A 53 5.17 -5.52 2.50
N LEU A 54 6.02 -6.33 1.86
CA LEU A 54 6.07 -7.78 2.09
C LEU A 54 6.76 -8.07 3.43
N ASN A 55 6.07 -8.74 4.35
CA ASN A 55 6.68 -9.25 5.59
C ASN A 55 7.25 -10.66 5.38
N ARG A 56 6.42 -11.58 4.87
CA ARG A 56 6.85 -12.94 4.51
C ARG A 56 5.91 -13.59 3.50
N LEU A 57 6.45 -14.49 2.70
CA LEU A 57 5.67 -15.47 1.96
C LEU A 57 5.22 -16.57 2.93
N TYR A 58 3.91 -16.64 3.19
CA TYR A 58 3.32 -17.56 4.16
C TYR A 58 3.09 -18.94 3.55
N ASP A 59 2.47 -19.00 2.38
CA ASP A 59 2.22 -20.25 1.65
C ASP A 59 2.20 -20.01 0.14
N ILE A 60 2.50 -21.07 -0.61
CA ILE A 60 2.46 -21.07 -2.06
C ILE A 60 1.90 -22.40 -2.54
N SER A 61 0.94 -22.34 -3.45
CA SER A 61 0.45 -23.51 -4.15
C SER A 61 0.30 -23.19 -5.64
N HIS A 62 0.27 -24.21 -6.47
CA HIS A 62 -0.06 -24.07 -7.87
C HIS A 62 -1.13 -25.10 -8.22
N THR A 63 -2.06 -24.74 -9.10
CA THR A 63 -2.95 -25.73 -9.71
C THR A 63 -2.21 -26.44 -10.83
N PRO A 64 -2.57 -27.70 -11.15
CA PRO A 64 -2.06 -28.37 -12.34
C PRO A 64 -2.37 -27.53 -13.59
N GLU A 65 -1.46 -27.60 -14.56
CA GLU A 65 -1.53 -26.95 -15.87
C GLU A 65 -2.92 -27.17 -16.50
N THR A 66 -3.69 -26.08 -16.70
CA THR A 66 -4.92 -26.11 -17.51
C THR A 66 -4.57 -26.10 -19.00
N GLU A 67 -5.47 -26.59 -19.86
CA GLU A 67 -5.33 -26.58 -21.33
C GLU A 67 -4.87 -25.19 -21.81
N GLY A 68 -3.59 -25.07 -22.21
CA GLY A 68 -2.94 -23.78 -22.49
C GLY A 68 -1.52 -23.66 -21.96
N GLY A 69 -1.08 -24.56 -21.08
CA GLY A 69 0.34 -24.68 -20.72
C GLY A 69 0.83 -23.75 -19.62
N ALA A 70 -0.09 -23.08 -18.92
CA ALA A 70 0.25 -22.04 -17.95
C ALA A 70 -0.12 -22.40 -16.52
N LEU A 71 0.81 -22.11 -15.61
CA LEU A 71 0.68 -22.41 -14.18
C LEU A 71 0.05 -21.22 -13.45
N VAL A 72 -1.09 -21.48 -12.80
CA VAL A 72 -1.71 -20.52 -11.88
C VAL A 72 -1.20 -20.80 -10.48
N TYR A 73 -0.55 -19.80 -9.87
CA TYR A 73 -0.09 -19.87 -8.50
C TYR A 73 -1.06 -19.13 -7.58
N LYS A 74 -1.30 -19.71 -6.41
CA LYS A 74 -1.96 -19.07 -5.29
C LYS A 74 -0.92 -18.80 -4.22
N LEU A 75 -0.76 -17.53 -3.88
CA LEU A 75 0.16 -17.08 -2.84
C LEU A 75 -0.64 -16.58 -1.64
N SER A 76 -0.15 -16.92 -0.45
CA SER A 76 -0.56 -16.29 0.79
C SER A 76 0.65 -15.55 1.34
N ILE A 77 0.53 -14.24 1.56
CA ILE A 77 1.60 -13.40 2.08
C ILE A 77 1.14 -12.65 3.33
N ASP A 78 2.08 -12.38 4.21
CA ASP A 78 1.89 -11.42 5.29
C ASP A 78 2.40 -10.07 4.84
N VAL A 79 1.62 -9.03 5.12
CA VAL A 79 1.90 -7.66 4.72
C VAL A 79 1.90 -6.71 5.91
N MET A 80 2.60 -5.60 5.77
CA MET A 80 2.61 -4.51 6.74
C MET A 80 2.35 -3.18 6.02
N GLU A 81 1.65 -2.28 6.69
CA GLU A 81 1.37 -0.94 6.19
C GLU A 81 2.63 -0.06 6.29
N THR A 82 2.91 0.68 5.22
CA THR A 82 4.01 1.66 5.17
C THR A 82 3.51 3.08 5.42
N GLU A 83 4.45 4.01 5.56
CA GLU A 83 4.15 5.45 5.69
C GLU A 83 3.73 6.11 4.36
N CYS A 84 3.92 5.43 3.24
CA CYS A 84 3.53 5.97 1.94
C CYS A 84 2.05 5.74 1.66
N HIS A 85 1.34 6.81 1.35
CA HIS A 85 -0.03 6.71 0.84
C HIS A 85 -0.04 6.17 -0.62
N ILE A 86 -1.08 5.43 -1.01
CA ILE A 86 -1.22 4.86 -2.38
C ILE A 86 -1.15 5.92 -3.48
N ILE A 87 -1.58 7.15 -3.19
CA ILE A 87 -1.50 8.30 -4.11
C ILE A 87 -0.05 8.58 -4.54
N SER A 88 0.95 8.27 -3.70
CA SER A 88 2.36 8.52 -4.02
C SER A 88 2.90 7.67 -5.17
N ARG A 89 2.28 6.51 -5.43
CA ARG A 89 2.72 5.53 -6.44
C ARG A 89 4.19 5.11 -6.32
N LYS A 90 4.80 5.28 -5.14
CA LYS A 90 6.17 4.85 -4.88
C LYS A 90 6.26 3.32 -4.86
N PRO A 91 7.37 2.72 -5.33
CA PRO A 91 7.64 1.31 -5.08
C PRO A 91 7.71 1.05 -3.57
N TRP A 92 7.12 -0.06 -3.10
CA TRP A 92 7.01 -0.33 -1.66
C TRP A 92 8.37 -0.43 -0.95
N LYS A 93 9.43 -0.83 -1.66
CA LYS A 93 10.81 -0.89 -1.11
C LYS A 93 11.41 0.48 -0.79
N GLN A 94 10.80 1.57 -1.26
CA GLN A 94 11.18 2.95 -0.93
C GLN A 94 10.33 3.53 0.21
N CYS A 95 9.44 2.72 0.79
CA CYS A 95 8.50 3.13 1.81
C CYS A 95 8.82 2.46 3.13
N GLU A 96 9.05 3.27 4.15
CA GLU A 96 9.31 2.77 5.50
C GLU A 96 8.06 2.12 6.09
N VAL A 97 8.24 0.98 6.75
CA VAL A 97 7.17 0.28 7.46
C VAL A 97 6.84 1.05 8.73
N LYS A 98 5.55 1.21 9.05
CA LYS A 98 5.13 1.90 10.27
C LYS A 98 5.70 1.18 11.50
N SER A 99 6.32 1.95 12.39
CA SER A 99 6.80 1.45 13.68
C SER A 99 5.65 1.38 14.69
N ILE A 100 5.91 0.77 15.86
CA ILE A 100 4.96 0.71 16.99
C ILE A 100 4.46 2.11 17.39
N ALA A 101 5.35 3.11 17.33
CA ALA A 101 5.02 4.50 17.66
C ALA A 101 4.07 5.19 16.66
N LYS A 102 3.72 4.52 15.55
CA LYS A 102 2.82 5.03 14.51
C LYS A 102 1.59 4.13 14.30
N ALA A 103 1.19 3.39 15.35
CA ALA A 103 0.04 2.48 15.34
C ALA A 103 0.01 1.59 14.09
N PRO A 104 0.94 0.62 13.97
CA PRO A 104 1.16 -0.09 12.73
C PRO A 104 -0.04 -0.99 12.38
N VAL A 105 -0.22 -1.19 11.08
CA VAL A 105 -1.25 -2.06 10.51
C VAL A 105 -0.56 -3.22 9.82
N TYR A 106 -1.10 -4.41 10.01
CA TYR A 106 -0.59 -5.63 9.40
C TYR A 106 -1.74 -6.45 8.85
N GLY A 107 -1.44 -7.47 8.05
CA GLY A 107 -2.48 -8.29 7.48
C GLY A 107 -1.99 -9.48 6.69
N GLU A 108 -2.95 -10.15 6.07
CA GLU A 108 -2.75 -11.20 5.08
C GLU A 108 -3.23 -10.73 3.72
N CYS A 109 -2.56 -11.16 2.67
CA CYS A 109 -3.11 -11.13 1.33
C CYS A 109 -3.09 -12.52 0.72
N GLU A 110 -4.23 -12.95 0.19
CA GLU A 110 -4.34 -14.08 -0.71
C GLU A 110 -4.41 -13.56 -2.14
N MET A 111 -3.59 -14.11 -3.03
CA MET A 111 -3.51 -13.66 -4.41
C MET A 111 -3.40 -14.83 -5.38
N SER A 112 -4.06 -14.69 -6.52
CA SER A 112 -3.95 -15.59 -7.65
C SER A 112 -3.13 -14.90 -8.73
N ILE A 113 -2.06 -15.55 -9.17
CA ILE A 113 -1.17 -15.04 -10.21
C ILE A 113 -1.01 -16.05 -11.33
N TYR A 114 -0.74 -15.51 -12.51
CA TYR A 114 -0.37 -16.26 -13.71
C TYR A 114 1.09 -15.99 -14.00
N VAL A 115 1.86 -17.03 -14.33
CA VAL A 115 3.29 -16.90 -14.61
C VAL A 115 3.59 -17.47 -15.99
N ASP A 116 4.01 -16.59 -16.90
CA ASP A 116 4.59 -16.94 -18.20
C ASP A 116 6.07 -16.49 -18.26
N SER A 117 6.39 -15.50 -19.09
CA SER A 117 7.63 -14.72 -19.02
C SER A 117 7.60 -13.68 -17.89
N GLU A 118 6.41 -13.28 -17.44
CA GLU A 118 6.18 -12.25 -16.42
C GLU A 118 5.17 -12.75 -15.39
N VAL A 119 5.21 -12.18 -14.18
CA VAL A 119 4.20 -12.42 -13.15
C VAL A 119 3.01 -11.49 -13.42
N LYS A 120 1.81 -12.05 -13.56
CA LYS A 120 0.57 -11.29 -13.81
C LYS A 120 -0.45 -11.56 -12.71
N LEU A 121 -0.85 -10.51 -11.99
CA LEU A 121 -1.87 -10.57 -10.96
C LEU A 121 -3.26 -10.75 -11.58
N GLN A 122 -3.95 -11.82 -11.20
CA GLN A 122 -5.33 -12.10 -11.63
C GLN A 122 -6.34 -11.53 -10.64
N SER A 123 -6.17 -11.87 -9.37
CA SER A 123 -7.02 -11.40 -8.29
C SER A 123 -6.31 -11.40 -6.95
N TYR A 124 -6.81 -10.61 -6.00
CA TYR A 124 -6.34 -10.63 -4.62
C TYR A 124 -7.43 -10.28 -3.62
N THR A 125 -7.25 -10.71 -2.38
CA THR A 125 -7.99 -10.26 -1.22
C THR A 125 -7.01 -10.04 -0.08
N CYS A 126 -7.04 -8.84 0.51
CA CYS A 126 -6.21 -8.52 1.67
C CYS A 126 -7.09 -8.28 2.90
N ALA A 127 -6.77 -8.92 4.01
CA ALA A 127 -7.37 -8.67 5.32
C ALA A 127 -6.37 -7.92 6.20
N LEU A 128 -6.62 -6.62 6.41
CA LEU A 128 -5.78 -5.73 7.23
C LEU A 128 -6.39 -5.51 8.61
N ARG A 129 -5.54 -5.18 9.59
CA ARG A 129 -5.95 -4.83 10.95
C ARG A 129 -4.91 -3.99 11.67
N GLU A 130 -5.40 -3.10 12.50
CA GLU A 130 -4.59 -2.29 13.40
C GLU A 130 -4.07 -3.15 14.56
N VAL A 131 -2.85 -2.86 15.00
CA VAL A 131 -2.34 -3.42 16.25
C VAL A 131 -3.17 -2.86 17.41
N PRO A 132 -3.65 -3.72 18.33
CA PRO A 132 -4.40 -3.27 19.50
C PRO A 132 -3.62 -2.25 20.33
N ALA A 133 -4.31 -1.21 20.80
CA ALA A 133 -3.71 -0.19 21.66
C ALA A 133 -3.01 -0.79 22.89
N THR A 134 -3.58 -1.85 23.49
CA THR A 134 -2.96 -2.56 24.61
C THR A 134 -1.58 -3.13 24.26
N ALA A 135 -1.43 -3.75 23.10
CA ALA A 135 -0.15 -4.31 22.66
C ALA A 135 0.90 -3.21 22.36
N ILE A 136 0.44 -2.04 21.90
CA ILE A 136 1.30 -0.86 21.73
C ILE A 136 1.78 -0.38 23.10
N LEU A 137 0.85 -0.17 24.04
CA LEU A 137 1.14 0.37 25.37
C LEU A 137 1.98 -0.57 26.24
N ASP A 138 1.82 -1.89 26.09
CA ASP A 138 2.65 -2.89 26.76
C ASP A 138 4.14 -2.77 26.36
N GLN A 139 4.40 -2.40 25.11
CA GLN A 139 5.74 -2.25 24.56
C GLN A 139 6.28 -0.82 24.67
N CYS A 140 5.39 0.18 24.59
CA CYS A 140 5.67 1.60 24.60
C CYS A 140 4.52 2.36 25.28
N PRO A 141 4.56 2.54 26.61
CA PRO A 141 3.50 3.17 27.38
C PRO A 141 3.18 4.63 26.99
N ASP A 142 4.16 5.33 26.42
CA ASP A 142 4.04 6.73 26.03
C ASP A 142 3.76 6.93 24.52
N CYS A 143 3.58 5.84 23.76
CA CYS A 143 3.33 5.94 22.32
C CYS A 143 1.88 6.36 22.01
N PRO A 144 1.64 7.07 20.88
CA PRO A 144 0.30 7.38 20.45
C PRO A 144 -0.51 6.11 20.14
N THR A 145 -1.79 6.15 20.48
CA THR A 145 -2.75 5.11 20.11
C THR A 145 -3.72 5.63 19.06
N ALA A 146 -4.26 4.74 18.22
CA ALA A 146 -5.25 5.10 17.22
C ALA A 146 -6.46 5.80 17.85
N ASP A 147 -6.97 6.83 17.17
CA ASP A 147 -8.11 7.65 17.57
C ASP A 147 -9.15 7.65 16.45
N ASP A 148 -10.41 7.98 16.77
CA ASP A 148 -11.47 8.05 15.76
C ASP A 148 -11.28 9.29 14.88
N VAL A 149 -11.11 9.03 13.58
CA VAL A 149 -10.96 10.05 12.53
C VAL A 149 -12.15 11.03 12.45
N ASN A 150 -13.30 10.67 13.02
CA ASN A 150 -14.53 11.45 12.96
C ASN A 150 -14.72 12.44 14.10
N THR A 151 -13.87 12.40 15.13
CA THR A 151 -14.01 13.28 16.30
C THR A 151 -13.81 14.76 15.90
N PRO A 152 -14.48 15.71 16.57
CA PRO A 152 -14.33 17.13 16.27
C PRO A 152 -12.88 17.61 16.35
N VAL A 153 -12.14 17.19 17.38
CA VAL A 153 -10.75 17.61 17.60
C VAL A 153 -9.79 17.12 16.51
N VAL A 154 -10.01 15.92 15.97
CA VAL A 154 -9.26 15.39 14.83
C VAL A 154 -9.56 16.19 13.56
N LYS A 155 -10.83 16.47 13.29
CA LYS A 155 -11.24 17.29 12.13
C LYS A 155 -10.68 18.71 12.23
N ASP A 156 -10.70 19.31 13.41
CA ASP A 156 -10.13 20.63 13.66
C ASP A 156 -8.61 20.62 13.49
N THR A 157 -7.93 19.57 13.96
CA THR A 157 -6.48 19.40 13.77
C THR A 157 -6.10 19.31 12.29
N ALA A 158 -6.85 18.53 11.49
CA ALA A 158 -6.65 18.45 10.04
C ALA A 158 -6.90 19.79 9.35
N ASN A 159 -7.97 20.49 9.72
CA ASN A 159 -8.31 21.80 9.18
C ASN A 159 -7.26 22.88 9.53
N LEU A 160 -6.81 22.94 10.78
CA LEU A 160 -5.76 23.86 11.22
C LEU A 160 -4.43 23.57 10.50
N SER A 161 -4.08 22.29 10.35
CA SER A 161 -2.89 21.85 9.61
C SER A 161 -2.96 22.29 8.15
N LEU A 162 -4.10 22.07 7.49
CA LEU A 162 -4.33 22.50 6.11
C LEU A 162 -4.28 24.02 5.96
N GLN A 163 -4.89 24.78 6.88
CA GLN A 163 -4.82 26.25 6.88
C GLN A 163 -3.37 26.72 6.98
N LYS A 164 -2.58 26.13 7.87
CA LYS A 164 -1.14 26.43 8.01
C LYS A 164 -0.38 26.09 6.72
N PHE A 165 -0.66 24.95 6.10
CA PHE A 165 -0.05 24.55 4.83
C PHE A 165 -0.38 25.54 3.71
N ASN A 166 -1.66 25.85 3.51
CA ASN A 166 -2.11 26.80 2.50
C ASN A 166 -1.50 28.20 2.69
N LYS A 167 -1.33 28.64 3.95
CA LYS A 167 -0.70 29.92 4.26
C LYS A 167 0.81 29.94 3.97
N LYS A 168 1.52 28.85 4.26
CA LYS A 168 3.00 28.82 4.23
C LYS A 168 3.62 28.17 2.99
N SER A 169 2.90 27.35 2.25
CA SER A 169 3.47 26.61 1.12
C SER A 169 3.77 27.54 -0.07
N SER A 170 4.68 27.11 -0.95
CA SER A 170 5.01 27.80 -2.20
C SER A 170 4.10 27.41 -3.38
N GLN A 171 3.04 26.64 -3.12
CA GLN A 171 2.10 26.21 -4.15
C GLN A 171 1.34 27.42 -4.74
N THR A 172 0.98 27.35 -6.02
CA THR A 172 0.28 28.43 -6.74
C THR A 172 -1.19 28.53 -6.38
N ASN A 173 -1.83 27.40 -6.10
CA ASN A 173 -3.24 27.29 -5.76
C ASN A 173 -3.45 26.82 -4.32
N TYR A 174 -4.66 27.07 -3.82
CA TYR A 174 -5.12 26.50 -2.56
C TYR A 174 -5.44 25.01 -2.71
N PHE A 175 -5.25 24.28 -1.62
CA PHE A 175 -5.68 22.89 -1.47
C PHE A 175 -6.86 22.81 -0.51
N ARG A 176 -7.77 21.87 -0.75
CA ARG A 176 -8.84 21.52 0.19
C ARG A 176 -8.61 20.12 0.76
N LEU A 177 -9.17 19.87 1.95
CA LEU A 177 -9.17 18.55 2.56
C LEU A 177 -10.02 17.61 1.70
N GLU A 178 -9.48 16.43 1.38
CA GLU A 178 -10.19 15.38 0.65
C GLU A 178 -10.66 14.30 1.63
N ASN A 179 -9.75 13.70 2.41
CA ASN A 179 -10.10 12.72 3.43
C ASN A 179 -9.10 12.73 4.60
N VAL A 180 -9.57 12.42 5.82
CA VAL A 180 -8.69 12.11 6.97
C VAL A 180 -8.54 10.60 7.02
N THR A 181 -7.31 10.11 6.84
CA THR A 181 -7.03 8.68 6.65
C THR A 181 -6.62 7.98 7.94
N ARG A 182 -5.91 8.68 8.83
CA ARG A 182 -5.53 8.17 10.16
C ARG A 182 -5.58 9.29 11.19
N ALA A 183 -5.87 8.89 12.43
CA ALA A 183 -5.74 9.74 13.60
C ALA A 183 -5.13 8.95 14.75
N SER A 184 -4.33 9.62 15.55
CA SER A 184 -3.81 9.08 16.81
C SER A 184 -3.65 10.20 17.82
N SER A 185 -3.63 9.85 19.09
CA SER A 185 -3.43 10.80 20.18
C SER A 185 -2.52 10.24 21.27
N GLN A 186 -1.82 11.14 21.95
CA GLN A 186 -1.01 10.84 23.13
C GLN A 186 -1.03 12.01 24.11
N TRP A 187 -0.62 11.76 25.35
CA TRP A 187 -0.44 12.81 26.36
C TRP A 187 1.04 13.19 26.48
N VAL A 188 1.38 14.46 26.25
CA VAL A 188 2.75 14.99 26.47
C VAL A 188 2.69 16.07 27.55
N ASP A 189 2.71 17.35 27.16
CA ASP A 189 2.45 18.51 28.03
C ASP A 189 0.95 18.92 28.02
N GLY A 190 0.15 18.15 27.29
CA GLY A 190 -1.28 18.28 27.05
C GLY A 190 -1.73 17.25 26.02
N PRO A 191 -3.02 17.17 25.68
CA PRO A 191 -3.51 16.32 24.60
C PRO A 191 -2.85 16.70 23.26
N ALA A 192 -2.09 15.76 22.70
CA ALA A 192 -1.47 15.88 21.40
C ALA A 192 -2.23 15.00 20.39
N TYR A 193 -2.65 15.60 19.29
CA TYR A 193 -3.37 14.93 18.20
C TYR A 193 -2.49 14.90 16.95
N PHE A 194 -2.43 13.74 16.31
CA PHE A 194 -1.71 13.53 15.06
C PHE A 194 -2.67 13.00 14.00
N VAL A 195 -2.62 13.59 12.81
CA VAL A 195 -3.54 13.29 11.72
C VAL A 195 -2.77 13.05 10.43
N GLU A 196 -3.20 12.04 9.69
CA GLU A 196 -2.79 11.82 8.31
C GLU A 196 -3.99 12.07 7.41
N PHE A 197 -3.82 12.84 6.34
CA PHE A 197 -4.93 13.26 5.49
C PHE A 197 -4.50 13.52 4.05
N THR A 198 -5.43 13.32 3.13
CA THR A 198 -5.26 13.65 1.71
C THR A 198 -5.83 15.04 1.42
N ILE A 199 -5.16 15.72 0.49
CA ILE A 199 -5.57 17.04 0.03
C ILE A 199 -5.64 17.07 -1.49
N VAL A 200 -6.50 17.93 -2.01
CA VAL A 200 -6.74 18.04 -3.45
C VAL A 200 -6.64 19.50 -3.89
N GLU A 201 -5.93 19.73 -5.00
CA GLU A 201 -5.74 21.08 -5.55
C GLU A 201 -7.07 21.67 -6.04
N THR A 202 -7.25 22.97 -5.77
CA THR A 202 -8.44 23.73 -6.17
C THR A 202 -8.14 24.68 -7.33
N VAL A 203 -9.18 25.18 -7.98
CA VAL A 203 -9.05 26.20 -9.05
C VAL A 203 -8.64 27.59 -8.52
N CYS A 204 -8.68 27.80 -7.21
CA CYS A 204 -8.41 29.09 -6.61
C CYS A 204 -6.91 29.30 -6.41
N SER A 205 -6.37 30.35 -7.04
CA SER A 205 -5.00 30.78 -6.82
C SER A 205 -4.81 31.34 -5.40
N LYS A 206 -3.57 31.38 -4.91
CA LYS A 206 -3.24 32.03 -3.64
C LYS A 206 -3.46 33.55 -3.60
N LYS A 207 -3.82 34.17 -4.73
CA LYS A 207 -4.23 35.58 -4.79
C LYS A 207 -5.70 35.79 -4.43
N THR A 208 -6.50 34.73 -4.43
CA THR A 208 -7.91 34.76 -4.02
C THR A 208 -8.01 35.08 -2.54
N ASP A 209 -9.05 35.84 -2.16
CA ASP A 209 -9.30 36.18 -0.76
C ASP A 209 -9.42 34.92 0.12
N PRO A 210 -8.73 34.87 1.27
CA PRO A 210 -8.77 33.70 2.16
C PRO A 210 -10.19 33.30 2.62
N GLY A 211 -11.13 34.24 2.69
CA GLY A 211 -12.52 33.99 3.06
C GLY A 211 -13.29 33.18 2.01
N GLU A 212 -12.89 33.26 0.74
CA GLU A 212 -13.56 32.59 -0.38
C GLU A 212 -13.04 31.15 -0.61
N VAL A 213 -11.91 30.78 0.01
CA VAL A 213 -11.27 29.47 -0.16
C VAL A 213 -12.19 28.29 0.18
N LYS A 214 -13.13 28.50 1.10
CA LYS A 214 -14.12 27.47 1.49
C LYS A 214 -15.03 27.05 0.34
N ASN A 215 -15.24 27.92 -0.64
CA ASN A 215 -16.13 27.69 -1.78
C ASN A 215 -15.35 27.26 -3.05
N CYS A 216 -14.04 27.05 -2.94
CA CYS A 216 -13.19 26.73 -4.08
C CYS A 216 -13.35 25.26 -4.51
N PRO A 217 -13.86 25.01 -5.74
CA PRO A 217 -14.02 23.64 -6.21
C PRO A 217 -12.65 22.98 -6.48
N PRO A 218 -12.57 21.64 -6.37
CA PRO A 218 -11.40 20.91 -6.82
C PRO A 218 -11.17 21.13 -8.32
N MET A 219 -9.92 21.01 -8.76
CA MET A 219 -9.60 20.90 -10.19
C MET A 219 -10.20 19.61 -10.80
N ASP A 220 -10.21 19.54 -12.14
CA ASP A 220 -10.68 18.37 -12.90
C ASP A 220 -9.70 17.16 -12.81
N CYS A 221 -10.24 15.93 -12.69
CA CYS A 221 -9.54 14.64 -12.44
C CYS A 221 -8.23 14.51 -13.23
N ARG A 222 -8.20 14.98 -14.48
CA ARG A 222 -7.05 14.86 -15.40
C ARG A 222 -5.83 15.68 -14.99
N PHE A 223 -6.03 16.83 -14.34
CA PHE A 223 -4.96 17.76 -13.99
C PHE A 223 -4.78 17.92 -12.48
N THR A 224 -5.73 17.42 -11.70
CA THR A 224 -5.74 17.58 -10.25
C THR A 224 -4.53 16.95 -9.59
N ARG A 225 -3.69 17.78 -8.99
CA ARG A 225 -2.65 17.34 -8.07
C ARG A 225 -3.29 16.99 -6.74
N ARG A 226 -2.86 15.86 -6.17
CA ARG A 226 -3.23 15.45 -4.82
C ARG A 226 -2.01 15.53 -3.93
N GLY A 227 -2.23 15.66 -2.63
CA GLY A 227 -1.17 15.58 -1.65
C GLY A 227 -1.54 14.65 -0.52
N PHE A 228 -0.52 14.19 0.19
CA PHE A 228 -0.65 13.48 1.45
C PHE A 228 0.08 14.27 2.53
N CYS A 229 -0.60 14.49 3.65
CA CYS A 229 -0.14 15.35 4.72
C CYS A 229 -0.14 14.63 6.06
N PHE A 230 0.88 14.92 6.85
CA PHE A 230 0.92 14.68 8.28
C PHE A 230 0.74 16.02 9.01
N GLY A 231 -0.18 16.08 9.95
CA GLY A 231 -0.43 17.22 10.81
C GLY A 231 -0.37 16.84 12.29
N SER A 232 0.08 17.77 13.13
CA SER A 232 0.03 17.60 14.58
C SER A 232 -0.49 18.86 15.26
N HIS A 233 -1.16 18.71 16.39
CA HIS A 233 -1.65 19.82 17.20
C HIS A 233 -1.65 19.44 18.68
N VAL A 234 -0.98 20.24 19.50
CA VAL A 234 -0.97 20.10 20.96
C VAL A 234 -1.88 21.17 21.56
N THR A 235 -2.93 20.75 22.27
CA THR A 235 -3.83 21.67 22.97
C THR A 235 -3.16 22.14 24.26
N ALA A 236 -2.59 23.34 24.25
CA ALA A 236 -2.08 23.98 25.45
C ALA A 236 -3.16 24.86 26.10
N ASN A 237 -3.16 24.94 27.43
CA ASN A 237 -4.17 25.65 28.24
C ASN A 237 -4.07 27.19 28.18
N ASP A 238 -3.21 27.73 27.33
CA ASP A 238 -2.77 29.13 27.28
C ASP A 238 -3.47 29.99 26.21
N GLY A 239 -4.51 29.45 25.56
CA GLY A 239 -5.46 30.27 24.78
C GLY A 239 -5.01 30.68 23.38
N PHE A 240 -3.92 30.12 22.84
CA PHE A 240 -3.45 30.35 21.46
C PHE A 240 -3.41 29.06 20.61
N PRO A 241 -4.52 28.69 19.94
CA PRO A 241 -4.64 27.40 19.23
C PRO A 241 -3.69 27.22 18.03
N GLN A 242 -3.24 28.31 17.39
CA GLN A 242 -2.48 28.21 16.13
C GLN A 242 -0.98 28.02 16.30
N GLN A 243 -0.43 28.21 17.51
CA GLN A 243 1.02 28.26 17.71
C GLN A 243 1.66 26.87 17.78
N ASN A 244 0.87 25.83 18.09
CA ASN A 244 1.33 24.45 18.32
C ASN A 244 0.92 23.47 17.22
N VAL A 245 0.63 23.97 16.01
CA VAL A 245 0.24 23.12 14.86
C VAL A 245 1.47 22.84 14.01
N GLU A 246 1.82 21.60 13.69
CA GLU A 246 2.81 21.28 12.65
C GLU A 246 2.14 20.65 11.43
N VAL A 247 2.72 20.85 10.24
CA VAL A 247 2.21 20.24 9.02
C VAL A 247 3.35 19.96 8.05
N LYS A 248 3.35 18.75 7.48
CA LYS A 248 4.24 18.31 6.41
C LYS A 248 3.38 17.67 5.34
N CYS A 249 3.50 18.14 4.10
CA CYS A 249 2.73 17.61 2.97
C CYS A 249 3.66 17.27 1.82
N GLU A 250 3.43 16.13 1.19
CA GLU A 250 4.01 15.75 -0.10
C GLU A 250 2.94 15.95 -1.18
N ILE A 251 3.26 16.69 -2.23
CA ILE A 251 2.35 16.95 -3.35
C ILE A 251 2.76 16.09 -4.54
N PHE A 252 1.80 15.37 -5.11
CA PHE A 252 1.98 14.46 -6.22
C PHE A 252 1.40 15.08 -7.50
N ASN A 253 2.23 15.15 -8.53
CA ASN A 253 1.80 15.63 -9.84
C ASN A 253 0.89 14.61 -10.52
N SER A 254 -0.06 15.08 -11.33
CA SER A 254 -0.90 14.19 -12.12
C SER A 254 -0.06 13.50 -13.20
N GLN A 255 -0.35 12.22 -13.48
CA GLN A 255 0.37 11.43 -14.49
C GLN A 255 0.32 12.07 -15.91
N GLY A 256 -0.58 13.02 -16.15
CA GLY A 256 -0.65 13.81 -17.38
C GLY A 256 0.48 14.85 -17.56
N GLN A 257 1.23 15.20 -16.51
CA GLN A 257 2.35 16.15 -16.63
C GLN A 257 3.69 15.47 -16.97
N ALA A 258 3.89 14.20 -16.60
CA ALA A 258 5.13 13.48 -16.88
C ALA A 258 5.37 13.23 -18.40
N HIS A 259 4.30 13.22 -19.20
CA HIS A 259 4.39 13.06 -20.65
C HIS A 259 4.52 14.39 -21.42
N ALA A 260 4.45 15.55 -20.76
CA ALA A 260 4.51 16.86 -21.43
C ALA A 260 5.91 17.49 -21.44
N GLU A 261 6.88 16.97 -20.67
CA GLU A 261 8.25 17.50 -20.64
C GLU A 261 9.19 16.90 -21.70
N ALA A 262 8.71 15.96 -22.52
CA ALA A 262 9.45 15.42 -23.66
C ALA A 262 8.79 15.77 -24.99
N GLY A 263 9.05 16.99 -25.49
CA GLY A 263 8.85 17.34 -26.90
C GLY A 263 7.93 18.52 -27.18
N SER A 264 8.46 19.74 -27.09
CA SER A 264 7.84 20.91 -27.70
C SER A 264 8.33 21.08 -29.14
N LYS A 265 7.52 20.68 -30.12
CA LYS A 265 7.40 21.35 -31.43
C LYS A 265 5.94 21.28 -31.91
N ASP A 266 5.36 22.46 -31.98
CA ASP A 266 4.12 22.95 -32.60
C ASP A 266 3.34 22.02 -33.57
N VAL A 267 2.01 21.98 -33.43
CA VAL A 267 1.03 22.55 -34.38
C VAL A 267 -0.38 22.27 -33.83
N GLY A 268 -1.24 23.31 -33.87
CA GLY A 268 -2.54 23.34 -33.21
C GLY A 268 -3.57 22.32 -33.68
N GLN A 269 -4.23 21.70 -32.71
CA GLN A 269 -5.62 21.28 -32.80
C GLN A 269 -6.27 21.39 -31.42
N GLN A 270 -7.34 22.17 -31.37
CA GLN A 270 -8.24 22.28 -30.23
C GLN A 270 -8.83 20.90 -29.93
N PRO A 271 -8.64 20.29 -28.75
CA PRO A 271 -9.35 19.08 -28.40
C PRO A 271 -10.74 19.48 -27.92
N THR A 272 -11.73 19.13 -28.72
CA THR A 272 -13.13 19.08 -28.32
C THR A 272 -13.28 18.29 -27.03
N ALA A 273 -13.99 18.86 -26.06
CA ALA A 273 -14.27 18.24 -24.77
C ALA A 273 -15.11 16.97 -24.98
N ASP A 274 -14.48 15.80 -24.88
CA ASP A 274 -15.19 14.54 -24.70
C ASP A 274 -15.72 14.46 -23.25
N PRO A 275 -17.03 14.21 -23.07
CA PRO A 275 -17.62 14.16 -21.75
C PRO A 275 -17.24 12.85 -21.03
N ALA A 276 -16.73 13.00 -19.80
CA ALA A 276 -16.59 11.97 -18.77
C ALA A 276 -15.82 10.69 -19.18
N VAL A 277 -14.50 10.78 -19.23
CA VAL A 277 -13.66 9.58 -19.00
C VAL A 277 -13.82 9.19 -17.54
N SER A 278 -14.50 8.08 -17.28
CA SER A 278 -14.60 7.55 -15.92
C SER A 278 -13.20 7.16 -15.42
N CYS A 279 -12.75 7.78 -14.32
CA CYS A 279 -11.51 7.42 -13.63
C CYS A 279 -11.65 6.05 -12.89
N ALA A 280 -12.69 5.26 -13.19
CA ALA A 280 -13.01 4.00 -12.52
C ALA A 280 -12.37 2.82 -13.27
N ARG A 281 -11.18 2.43 -12.82
CA ARG A 281 -10.55 1.16 -13.23
C ARG A 281 -11.25 0.03 -12.48
N SER A 282 -11.57 -1.07 -13.17
CA SER A 282 -12.06 -2.27 -12.49
C SER A 282 -10.95 -2.81 -11.59
N SER A 283 -11.18 -2.76 -10.26
CA SER A 283 -10.27 -3.32 -9.26
C SER A 283 -10.12 -4.82 -9.45
N ARG A 284 -8.90 -5.35 -9.36
CA ARG A 284 -8.63 -6.80 -9.40
C ARG A 284 -8.83 -7.48 -8.05
N GLY A 285 -9.00 -6.70 -6.98
CA GLY A 285 -9.13 -7.26 -5.65
C GLY A 285 -9.86 -6.38 -4.65
N THR A 286 -9.86 -6.85 -3.42
CA THR A 286 -10.54 -6.23 -2.29
C THR A 286 -9.61 -6.13 -1.09
N VAL A 287 -9.81 -5.08 -0.29
CA VAL A 287 -9.16 -4.91 1.01
C VAL A 287 -10.26 -4.82 2.06
N VAL A 288 -10.18 -5.65 3.08
CA VAL A 288 -11.14 -5.72 4.19
C VAL A 288 -10.42 -5.53 5.51
N ASN A 289 -11.09 -4.88 6.47
CA ASN A 289 -10.62 -4.81 7.85
C ASN A 289 -11.29 -5.93 8.64
N GLN A 290 -10.52 -6.93 9.08
CA GLN A 290 -11.03 -8.12 9.76
C GLN A 290 -10.08 -8.62 10.86
N PRO A 291 -10.60 -9.22 11.95
CA PRO A 291 -9.77 -9.87 12.96
C PRO A 291 -8.86 -10.96 12.38
N ALA A 292 -7.79 -11.30 13.11
CA ALA A 292 -6.90 -12.38 12.70
C ALA A 292 -7.63 -13.74 12.66
N PRO A 293 -7.66 -14.43 11.51
CA PRO A 293 -8.20 -15.78 11.46
C PRO A 293 -7.25 -16.76 12.13
N VAL A 294 -7.79 -17.86 12.68
CA VAL A 294 -6.97 -19.01 13.07
C VAL A 294 -6.36 -19.60 11.81
N ARG A 295 -5.02 -19.60 11.72
CA ARG A 295 -4.33 -20.10 10.51
C ARG A 295 -3.97 -21.57 10.61
N SER A 296 -4.27 -22.30 9.53
CA SER A 296 -3.74 -23.64 9.28
C SER A 296 -2.26 -23.59 8.91
N SER A 297 -1.54 -24.70 9.14
CA SER A 297 -0.14 -24.83 8.69
C SER A 297 -0.03 -24.69 7.16
N PRO A 298 1.04 -24.07 6.65
CA PRO A 298 1.24 -23.92 5.21
C PRO A 298 1.34 -25.29 4.53
N ALA A 299 0.80 -25.40 3.32
CA ALA A 299 0.82 -26.63 2.54
C ALA A 299 2.16 -26.85 1.85
N ALA A 300 2.85 -25.78 1.43
CA ALA A 300 4.15 -25.89 0.80
C ALA A 300 5.30 -26.16 1.78
N ARG A 301 6.37 -26.73 1.22
CA ARG A 301 7.61 -27.00 1.96
C ARG A 301 8.36 -25.70 2.25
N SER A 302 9.19 -25.73 3.30
CA SER A 302 10.07 -24.60 3.66
C SER A 302 9.33 -23.28 3.86
N CYS A 303 8.10 -23.37 4.37
CA CYS A 303 7.24 -22.24 4.67
C CYS A 303 7.22 -21.92 6.18
N PRO A 304 7.01 -20.64 6.57
CA PRO A 304 7.00 -20.23 7.96
C PRO A 304 5.88 -20.87 8.79
N SER A 305 6.09 -21.01 10.10
CA SER A 305 5.04 -21.49 11.02
C SER A 305 3.88 -20.49 11.18
N PRO A 306 2.64 -20.96 11.49
CA PRO A 306 1.45 -20.11 11.65
C PRO A 306 1.65 -18.91 12.58
N HIS A 307 2.28 -19.12 13.74
CA HIS A 307 2.35 -18.13 14.84
C HIS A 307 3.47 -17.09 14.72
N ARG A 308 4.28 -17.11 13.64
CA ARG A 308 5.45 -16.22 13.51
C ARG A 308 5.18 -14.99 12.65
N HIS A 309 4.30 -14.10 13.08
CA HIS A 309 4.31 -12.77 12.48
C HIS A 309 5.52 -12.06 13.05
N ASN A 310 6.54 -11.78 12.24
CA ASN A 310 7.69 -10.99 12.67
C ASN A 310 7.33 -9.50 12.70
N ILE A 311 6.30 -9.15 13.47
CA ILE A 311 5.80 -7.76 13.61
C ILE A 311 6.64 -7.00 14.66
N GLY A 312 7.60 -7.65 15.32
CA GLY A 312 8.42 -7.03 16.36
C GLY A 312 7.64 -6.70 17.64
N ILE A 313 6.45 -7.28 17.83
CA ILE A 313 5.61 -7.12 19.01
C ILE A 313 5.56 -8.47 19.73
N SER A 314 6.06 -8.51 20.97
CA SER A 314 6.21 -9.75 21.75
C SER A 314 4.87 -10.34 22.21
N ASN A 315 3.83 -9.50 22.35
CA ASN A 315 2.53 -9.84 22.92
C ASN A 315 1.36 -9.46 22.00
N LEU A 316 1.41 -9.87 20.73
CA LEU A 316 0.17 -10.03 19.98
C LEU A 316 -0.48 -11.31 20.51
N GLY A 317 -1.40 -11.17 21.48
CA GLY A 317 -2.16 -12.31 21.99
C GLY A 317 -2.86 -13.02 20.83
N PHE A 318 -2.37 -14.21 20.51
CA PHE A 318 -2.99 -15.14 19.55
C PHE A 318 -3.84 -16.16 20.32
#